data_AF-A0A353NYZ9-F1
#
_entry.id   AF-A0A353NYZ9-F1
#
_cell.length_a   1.000
_cell.length_b   1.000
_cell.length_c   1.000
_cell.angle_alpha   90.00
_cell.angle_beta   90.00
_cell.angle_gamma   90.00
#
_symmetry.space_group_name_H-M   'P 1'
#
loop_
_entity.id
_entity.type
_entity.pdbx_description
1 polymer ?
#
loop_
_entity_poly.entity_id
_entity_poly.type
_entity_poly.pdbx_seq_one_letter_code
_entity_poly.pdbx_strand_id
1 'polypeptide(L)'
;MCDMEKSCEEHFDSKWPERPRIFDNLMTATEAAMFLRLDQVGHTPKSAKRTLDYWRFRGELKATKYARHVWFLKDELEQFLKAKTED
;
A
#
# COMPACT_ATOMS: atom_id res chain seq x y z
N MET A 1 -17.50 7.51 28.73
CA MET A 1 -17.95 7.11 27.39
C MET A 1 -16.93 7.63 26.39
N CYS A 2 -16.07 6.75 25.88
CA CYS A 2 -15.27 7.04 24.69
C CYS A 2 -15.69 6.00 23.66
N ASP A 3 -16.48 6.43 22.68
CA ASP A 3 -16.77 5.68 21.47
C ASP A 3 -15.45 5.37 20.74
N MET A 4 -15.13 4.09 20.66
CA MET A 4 -14.03 3.59 19.83
C MET A 4 -14.62 2.63 18.79
N GLU A 5 -15.55 3.14 17.99
CA GLU A 5 -15.98 2.45 16.77
C GLU A 5 -14.83 2.44 15.77
N LYS A 6 -14.07 1.35 15.76
CA LYS A 6 -13.30 0.95 14.58
C LYS A 6 -13.01 -0.55 14.54
N SER A 7 -14.08 -1.35 14.50
CA SER A 7 -13.97 -2.69 13.93
C SER A 7 -14.18 -2.57 12.42
N CYS A 8 -13.09 -2.30 11.70
CA CYS A 8 -13.06 -2.65 10.27
C CYS A 8 -12.59 -4.10 10.23
N GLU A 9 -13.53 -5.00 9.96
CA GLU A 9 -13.36 -6.45 9.91
C GLU A 9 -12.05 -6.84 9.20
N GLU A 10 -11.11 -7.39 9.96
CA GLU A 10 -9.89 -7.96 9.44
C GLU A 10 -10.21 -9.35 8.85
N HIS A 11 -10.67 -9.39 7.61
CA HIS A 11 -10.69 -10.64 6.86
C HIS A 11 -9.24 -11.13 6.64
N PHE A 12 -8.99 -12.36 7.09
CA PHE A 12 -7.71 -13.06 7.01
C PHE A 12 -7.36 -13.44 5.57
N ASP A 13 -6.95 -12.48 4.76
CA ASP A 13 -6.30 -12.78 3.48
C ASP A 13 -4.78 -12.81 3.69
N SER A 14 -4.29 -13.91 4.24
CA SER A 14 -2.85 -14.23 4.26
C SER A 14 -2.30 -14.50 2.86
N LYS A 15 -3.17 -14.61 1.85
CA LYS A 15 -2.81 -14.84 0.46
C LYS A 15 -2.93 -13.55 -0.33
N TRP A 16 -1.88 -13.26 -1.09
CA TRP A 16 -1.91 -12.19 -2.07
C TRP A 16 -2.98 -12.49 -3.13
N PRO A 17 -3.75 -11.49 -3.57
CA PRO A 17 -4.57 -11.64 -4.76
C PRO A 17 -3.69 -11.92 -5.99
N GLU A 18 -4.31 -12.34 -7.08
CA GLU A 18 -3.58 -12.55 -8.33
C GLU A 18 -2.94 -11.22 -8.79
N ARG A 19 -1.66 -11.27 -9.14
CA ARG A 19 -0.91 -10.08 -9.53
C ARG A 19 -1.44 -9.60 -10.88
N PRO A 20 -1.92 -8.35 -10.99
CA PRO A 20 -2.40 -7.83 -12.25
C PRO A 20 -1.24 -7.71 -13.25
N ARG A 21 -1.49 -8.04 -14.52
CA ARG A 21 -0.48 -7.92 -15.60
C ARG A 21 -0.12 -6.47 -15.90
N ILE A 22 -1.06 -5.56 -15.68
CA ILE A 22 -0.92 -4.11 -15.88
C ILE A 22 -1.42 -3.44 -14.61
N PHE A 23 -0.61 -2.57 -14.01
CA PHE A 23 -1.02 -1.73 -12.89
C PHE A 23 -1.60 -0.42 -13.43
N ASP A 24 -2.81 -0.09 -13.00
CA ASP A 24 -3.44 1.18 -13.32
C ASP A 24 -2.73 2.37 -12.66
N ASN A 25 -3.04 3.59 -13.12
CA ASN A 25 -2.44 4.80 -12.56
C ASN A 25 -2.83 5.04 -11.09
N LEU A 26 -3.98 4.53 -10.67
CA LEU A 26 -4.48 4.61 -9.30
C LEU A 26 -4.59 3.20 -8.72
N MET A 27 -3.83 2.92 -7.68
CA MET A 27 -3.69 1.59 -7.07
C MET A 27 -4.18 1.58 -5.63
N THR A 28 -4.75 0.46 -5.21
CA THR A 28 -5.02 0.18 -3.80
C THR A 28 -3.71 -0.12 -3.05
N ALA A 29 -3.75 -0.16 -1.71
CA ALA A 29 -2.59 -0.52 -0.91
C ALA A 29 -2.00 -1.89 -1.27
N THR A 30 -2.84 -2.87 -1.60
CA THR A 30 -2.38 -4.21 -1.98
C THR A 30 -1.67 -4.19 -3.33
N GLU A 31 -2.22 -3.50 -4.32
CA GLU A 31 -1.61 -3.36 -5.64
C GLU A 31 -0.32 -2.55 -5.58
N ALA A 32 -0.31 -1.44 -4.84
CA ALA A 32 0.89 -0.63 -4.61
C ALA A 32 2.01 -1.46 -3.97
N ALA A 33 1.67 -2.33 -3.01
CA ALA A 33 2.64 -3.24 -2.41
C ALA A 33 3.20 -4.26 -3.41
N MET A 34 2.37 -4.81 -4.30
CA MET A 34 2.83 -5.69 -5.38
C MET A 34 3.69 -4.93 -6.40
N PHE A 35 3.33 -3.68 -6.69
CA PHE A 35 4.11 -2.80 -7.56
C PHE A 35 5.53 -2.63 -7.03
N LEU A 36 5.67 -2.38 -5.72
CA LEU A 36 6.94 -2.31 -5.01
C LEU A 36 7.59 -3.69 -4.74
N ARG A 37 7.02 -4.77 -5.28
CA ARG A 37 7.50 -6.16 -5.15
C ARG A 37 7.60 -6.67 -3.71
N LEU A 38 6.83 -6.10 -2.78
CA LEU A 38 6.80 -6.57 -1.39
C LEU A 38 6.27 -8.01 -1.29
N ASP A 39 5.45 -8.43 -2.26
CA ASP A 39 4.98 -9.81 -2.42
C ASP A 39 6.13 -10.80 -2.64
N GLN A 40 7.22 -10.37 -3.29
CA GLN A 40 8.38 -11.22 -3.60
C GLN A 40 9.42 -11.28 -2.46
N VAL A 41 9.37 -10.33 -1.52
CA VAL A 41 10.33 -10.22 -0.40
C VAL A 41 9.82 -10.96 0.86
N GLY A 42 8.72 -11.71 0.73
CA GLY A 42 8.15 -12.50 1.82
C GLY A 42 7.20 -11.73 2.73
N HIS A 43 6.74 -10.54 2.33
CA HIS A 43 5.67 -9.87 3.05
C HIS A 43 4.32 -10.56 2.79
N THR A 44 3.42 -10.45 3.78
CA THR A 44 2.00 -10.73 3.59
C THR A 44 1.28 -9.42 3.24
N PRO A 45 0.07 -9.44 2.66
CA PRO A 45 -0.69 -8.22 2.38
C PRO A 45 -0.83 -7.30 3.61
N LYS A 46 -1.04 -7.90 4.79
CA LYS A 46 -1.13 -7.16 6.07
C LYS A 46 0.19 -6.50 6.47
N SER A 47 1.33 -7.20 6.34
CA SER A 47 2.62 -6.61 6.68
C SER A 47 3.05 -5.56 5.66
N ALA A 48 2.79 -5.79 4.37
CA ALA A 48 3.08 -4.82 3.32
C ALA A 48 2.25 -3.53 3.47
N LYS A 49 0.96 -3.64 3.84
CA LYS A 49 0.14 -2.48 4.18
C LYS A 49 0.74 -1.66 5.32
N ARG A 50 1.22 -2.32 6.38
CA ARG A 50 1.91 -1.63 7.49
C ARG A 50 3.18 -0.94 7.02
N THR A 51 3.94 -1.54 6.13
CA THR A 51 5.13 -0.92 5.52
C THR A 51 4.75 0.34 4.73
N LEU A 52 3.69 0.28 3.91
CA LEU A 52 3.19 1.45 3.18
C LEU A 52 2.72 2.56 4.13
N ASP A 53 1.97 2.21 5.18
CA ASP A 53 1.51 3.15 6.20
C ASP A 53 2.71 3.78 6.94
N TYR A 54 3.77 3.01 7.19
CA TYR A 54 5.01 3.50 7.79
C TYR A 54 5.70 4.55 6.91
N TRP A 55 5.89 4.27 5.62
CA TRP A 55 6.48 5.24 4.68
C TRP A 55 5.62 6.49 4.52
N ARG A 56 4.30 6.32 4.53
CA ARG A 56 3.35 7.45 4.50
C ARG A 56 3.46 8.30 5.75
N PHE A 57 3.58 7.68 6.93
CA PHE A 57 3.75 8.41 8.18
C PHE A 57 5.07 9.19 8.24
N ARG A 58 6.14 8.65 7.65
CA ARG A 58 7.42 9.36 7.49
C ARG A 58 7.40 10.46 6.42
N GLY A 59 6.33 10.56 5.64
CA GLY A 59 6.22 11.53 4.53
C GLY A 59 7.02 11.17 3.28
N GLU A 60 7.57 9.95 3.22
CA GLU A 60 8.32 9.45 2.05
C GLU A 60 7.39 9.01 0.92
N LEU A 61 6.16 8.61 1.25
CA LEU A 61 5.19 8.11 0.29
C LEU A 61 3.87 8.88 0.41
N LYS A 62 3.41 9.50 -0.68
CA LYS A 62 2.12 10.19 -0.72
C LYS A 62 1.01 9.23 -1.14
N ALA A 63 -0.15 9.40 -0.53
CA ALA A 63 -1.35 8.65 -0.84
C ALA A 63 -2.59 9.53 -0.71
N THR A 64 -3.57 9.30 -1.58
CA THR A 64 -4.82 10.07 -1.63
C THR A 64 -5.92 9.26 -0.97
N LYS A 65 -6.69 9.88 -0.07
CA LYS A 65 -7.87 9.24 0.53
C LYS A 65 -9.09 9.55 -0.32
N TYR A 66 -9.70 8.53 -0.93
CA TYR A 66 -10.88 8.66 -1.77
C TYR A 66 -11.84 7.48 -1.55
N ALA A 67 -13.15 7.76 -1.50
CA ALA A 67 -14.19 6.74 -1.28
C ALA A 67 -13.95 5.84 -0.04
N ARG A 68 -13.45 6.40 1.07
CA ARG A 68 -13.06 5.68 2.30
C ARG A 68 -11.85 4.73 2.15
N HIS A 69 -11.26 4.64 0.97
CA HIS A 69 -10.04 3.88 0.70
C HIS A 69 -8.82 4.80 0.56
N VAL A 70 -7.63 4.24 0.78
CA VAL A 70 -6.35 4.91 0.51
C VAL A 70 -5.84 4.41 -0.83
N TRP A 71 -5.55 5.35 -1.70
CA TRP A 71 -5.10 5.13 -3.06
C TRP A 71 -3.70 5.68 -3.26
N PHE A 72 -2.92 4.98 -4.07
CA PHE A 72 -1.55 5.33 -4.41
C PHE A 72 -1.50 5.60 -5.91
N LEU A 73 -0.91 6.74 -6.29
CA LEU A 73 -0.65 7.02 -7.69
C LEU A 73 0.62 6.29 -8.12
N LYS A 74 0.59 5.74 -9.34
CA LYS A 74 1.75 5.09 -9.95
C LYS A 74 2.95 6.02 -10.00
N ASP A 75 2.75 7.25 -10.44
CA ASP A 75 3.82 8.26 -10.54
C ASP A 75 4.50 8.52 -9.19
N GLU A 76 3.73 8.54 -8.09
CA GLU A 76 4.27 8.72 -6.74
C GLU A 76 5.09 7.50 -6.28
N LEU A 77 4.64 6.28 -6.61
CA LEU A 77 5.40 5.06 -6.33
C LEU A 77 6.70 4.99 -7.14
N GLU A 78 6.67 5.43 -8.40
CA GLU A 78 7.85 5.51 -9.25
C GLU A 78 8.84 6.58 -8.76
N GLN A 79 8.35 7.76 -8.36
CA GLN A 79 9.19 8.78 -7.73
C GLN A 79 9.81 8.29 -6.43
N PHE A 80 9.04 7.57 -5.60
CA PHE A 80 9.55 6.94 -4.39
C PHE A 80 10.68 5.95 -4.69
N LEU A 81 10.51 5.09 -5.70
CA LEU A 81 11.56 4.16 -6.12
C LEU A 81 12.79 4.89 -6.62
N LYS A 82 12.63 5.90 -7.48
CA LYS A 82 13.73 6.72 -7.99
C LYS A 82 14.54 7.35 -6.86
N ALA A 83 13.85 7.99 -5.92
CA ALA A 83 14.47 8.62 -4.75
C ALA A 83 15.24 7.62 -3.87
N LYS A 84 14.85 6.34 -3.83
CA LYS A 84 15.58 5.28 -3.11
C LYS A 84 16.78 4.72 -3.87
N THR A 85 16.84 4.87 -5.19
CA THR A 85 17.95 4.39 -6.04
C THR A 85 18.99 5.44 -6.36
N GLU A 86 18.75 6.73 -6.05
CA GLU A 86 19.68 7.83 -6.30
C GLU A 86 20.64 8.12 -5.12
N ASP A 87 20.64 7.29 -4.07
CA ASP A 87 21.60 7.34 -2.93
C ASP A 87 22.87 6.52 -3.19
#